data_AF-A0A968G0B5-F1
#
_entry.id   AF-A0A968G0B5-F1
#
_cell.length_a   1.000
_cell.length_b   1.000
_cell.length_c   1.000
_cell.angle_alpha   90.00
_cell.angle_beta   90.00
_cell.angle_gamma   90.00
#
_symmetry.space_group_name_H-M   'P 1'
#
loop_
_entity.id
_entity.type
_entity.pdbx_description
1 polymer ?
#
loop_
_entity_poly.entity_id
_entity_poly.type
_entity_poly.pdbx_seq_one_letter_code
_entity_poly.pdbx_strand_id
1 'polypeptide(L)'
;MNRAGGIGGRKVELVVRDDRQNPDEARKAVNELINENVLAIIGPMTSSIGVVVKPVVDAGKTTMVSPTVKTDQLSGQDDYFLRVTAPLSRNAERV
;
A
#
# COMPACT_ATOMS: atom_id res chain seq x y z
N MET A 1 -10.00 -17.59 9.39
CA MET A 1 -9.92 -16.41 10.28
C MET A 1 -11.30 -15.96 10.75
N ASN A 2 -12.11 -15.23 9.96
CA ASN A 2 -13.41 -14.72 10.44
C ASN A 2 -14.40 -15.79 10.90
N ARG A 3 -14.46 -16.95 10.22
CA ARG A 3 -15.30 -18.09 10.66
C ARG A 3 -14.91 -18.66 12.03
N ALA A 4 -13.68 -18.41 12.48
CA ALA A 4 -13.18 -18.81 13.79
C ALA A 4 -13.33 -17.70 14.85
N GLY A 5 -14.17 -16.68 14.61
CA GLY A 5 -14.42 -15.58 15.54
C GLY A 5 -13.58 -14.32 15.30
N GLY A 6 -12.76 -14.28 14.26
CA GLY A 6 -11.95 -13.10 13.92
C GLY A 6 -10.65 -12.99 14.72
N ILE A 7 -10.06 -11.80 14.75
CA ILE A 7 -8.81 -11.52 15.49
C ILE A 7 -9.18 -10.86 16.81
N GLY A 8 -8.96 -11.56 17.93
CA GLY A 8 -9.37 -11.07 19.26
C GLY A 8 -10.86 -10.74 19.34
N GLY A 9 -11.72 -11.53 18.67
CA GLY A 9 -13.17 -11.29 18.61
C GLY A 9 -13.62 -10.24 17.58
N ARG A 10 -12.69 -9.55 16.90
CA ARG A 10 -13.01 -8.56 15.86
C ARG A 10 -12.97 -9.19 14.48
N LYS A 11 -14.05 -9.07 13.72
CA LYS A 11 -14.10 -9.51 12.31
C LYS A 11 -13.25 -8.57 11.45
N VAL A 12 -12.63 -9.12 10.41
CA VAL A 12 -11.91 -8.34 9.40
C VAL A 12 -12.77 -8.25 8.15
N GLU A 13 -12.85 -7.07 7.55
CA GLU A 13 -13.53 -6.84 6.27
C GLU A 13 -12.50 -6.44 5.21
N LEU A 14 -12.74 -6.87 3.97
CA LEU A 14 -11.92 -6.50 2.83
C LEU A 14 -12.74 -5.58 1.92
N VAL A 15 -12.33 -4.31 1.85
CA VAL A 15 -12.82 -3.36 0.86
C VAL A 15 -11.84 -3.36 -0.31
N VAL A 16 -12.36 -3.56 -1.52
CA VAL A 16 -11.54 -3.68 -2.73
C VAL A 16 -11.79 -2.49 -3.65
N ARG A 17 -10.72 -1.98 -4.25
CA ARG A 17 -10.72 -1.02 -5.35
C ARG A 17 -9.69 -1.43 -6.41
N ASP A 18 -9.98 -1.11 -7.66
CA ASP A 18 -9.12 -1.38 -8.80
C ASP A 18 -8.46 -0.07 -9.25
N ASP A 19 -7.13 -0.03 -9.22
CA ASP A 19 -6.35 1.13 -9.67
C ASP A 19 -6.20 1.19 -11.20
N ARG A 20 -6.60 0.13 -11.92
CA ARG A 20 -6.55 0.00 -13.39
C ARG A 20 -5.18 0.27 -14.00
N GLN A 21 -4.12 0.18 -13.21
CA GLN A 21 -2.77 0.59 -13.57
C GLN A 21 -2.71 2.03 -14.12
N ASN A 22 -3.63 2.89 -13.69
CA ASN A 22 -3.75 4.27 -14.15
C ASN A 22 -3.51 5.23 -12.97
N PRO A 23 -2.65 6.25 -13.10
CA PRO A 23 -2.32 7.17 -12.01
C PRO A 23 -3.53 7.87 -11.37
N ASP A 24 -4.50 8.31 -12.16
CA ASP A 24 -5.64 9.08 -11.65
C ASP A 24 -6.68 8.17 -10.99
N GLU A 25 -6.94 7.02 -11.61
CA GLU A 25 -7.78 5.98 -11.01
C GLU A 25 -7.17 5.43 -9.71
N ALA A 26 -5.84 5.28 -9.65
CA ALA A 26 -5.13 4.87 -8.44
C ALA A 26 -5.30 5.89 -7.30
N ARG A 27 -5.12 7.18 -7.57
CA ARG A 27 -5.36 8.24 -6.57
C ARG A 27 -6.80 8.22 -6.09
N LYS A 28 -7.76 8.07 -7.01
CA LYS A 28 -9.18 7.99 -6.67
C LYS A 28 -9.47 6.78 -5.78
N ALA A 29 -9.04 5.60 -6.19
CA ALA A 29 -9.21 4.35 -5.43
C ALA A 29 -8.64 4.46 -4.01
N VAL A 30 -7.44 5.02 -3.86
CA VAL A 30 -6.82 5.23 -2.54
C VAL A 30 -7.60 6.24 -1.70
N ASN A 31 -8.05 7.36 -2.27
CA ASN A 31 -8.88 8.32 -1.55
C ASN A 31 -10.22 7.71 -1.11
N GLU A 32 -10.86 6.89 -1.94
CA GLU A 32 -12.09 6.18 -1.58
C GLU A 32 -11.87 5.26 -0.37
N LEU A 33 -10.79 4.49 -0.36
CA LEU A 33 -10.43 3.63 0.78
C LEU A 33 -10.14 4.43 2.06
N ILE A 34 -9.42 5.55 1.94
CA ILE A 34 -9.16 6.45 3.09
C ILE A 34 -10.47 7.03 3.63
N ASN A 35 -11.37 7.47 2.75
CA ASN A 35 -12.67 8.01 3.14
C ASN A 35 -13.60 6.95 3.77
N GLU A 36 -13.42 5.68 3.43
CA GLU A 36 -14.06 4.55 4.11
C GLU A 36 -13.45 4.21 5.47
N ASN A 37 -12.45 4.99 5.94
CA ASN A 37 -11.80 4.82 7.24
C ASN A 37 -11.19 3.42 7.44
N VAL A 38 -10.60 2.85 6.39
CA VAL A 38 -9.91 1.57 6.49
C VAL A 38 -8.71 1.68 7.44
N LEU A 39 -8.42 0.61 8.18
CA LEU A 39 -7.27 0.56 9.10
C LEU A 39 -5.93 0.62 8.34
N ALA A 40 -5.87 -0.04 7.18
CA ALA A 40 -4.68 -0.10 6.33
C ALA A 40 -5.08 -0.47 4.91
N ILE A 41 -4.20 -0.15 3.95
CA ILE A 41 -4.35 -0.50 2.53
C ILE A 41 -3.26 -1.50 2.14
N ILE A 42 -3.62 -2.53 1.36
CA ILE A 42 -2.66 -3.47 0.78
C ILE A 42 -2.53 -3.16 -0.71
N GLY A 43 -1.30 -2.93 -1.16
CA GLY A 43 -0.96 -2.48 -2.51
C GLY A 43 -0.07 -1.22 -2.50
N PRO A 44 0.17 -0.60 -3.65
CA PRO A 44 -0.10 -1.12 -5.00
C PRO A 44 0.90 -2.20 -5.41
N MET A 45 0.65 -2.84 -6.55
CA MET A 45 1.49 -3.93 -7.06
C MET A 45 2.67 -3.47 -7.93
N THR A 46 2.69 -2.22 -8.38
CA THR A 46 3.71 -1.71 -9.31
C THR A 46 4.40 -0.46 -8.75
N SER A 47 5.70 -0.34 -9.01
CA SER A 47 6.50 0.80 -8.52
C SER A 47 5.99 2.14 -9.04
N SER A 48 5.54 2.21 -10.29
CA SER A 48 5.00 3.42 -10.90
C SER A 48 3.77 3.92 -10.15
N ILE A 49 2.83 3.03 -9.81
CA ILE A 49 1.65 3.40 -9.02
C ILE A 49 2.04 3.71 -7.57
N GLY A 50 2.99 2.98 -6.98
CA GLY A 50 3.50 3.24 -5.63
C GLY A 50 3.96 4.70 -5.45
N VAL A 51 4.75 5.20 -6.40
CA VAL A 51 5.22 6.59 -6.39
C VAL A 51 4.07 7.59 -6.49
N VAL A 52 3.04 7.28 -7.29
CA VAL A 52 1.87 8.15 -7.49
C VAL A 52 1.00 8.25 -6.24
N VAL A 53 0.78 7.15 -5.53
CA VAL A 53 -0.18 7.08 -4.42
C VAL A 53 0.42 7.36 -3.05
N LYS A 54 1.76 7.23 -2.89
CA LYS A 54 2.47 7.58 -1.65
C LYS A 54 2.03 8.92 -1.03
N PRO A 55 2.03 10.07 -1.76
CA PRO A 55 1.63 11.34 -1.14
C PRO A 55 0.18 11.35 -0.67
N VAL A 56 -0.70 10.56 -1.30
CA VAL A 56 -2.12 10.44 -0.90
C VAL A 56 -2.24 9.69 0.43
N VAL A 57 -1.52 8.57 0.59
CA VAL A 57 -1.56 7.79 1.84
C VAL A 57 -0.88 8.51 3.00
N ASP A 58 0.21 9.24 2.73
CA ASP A 58 0.88 10.05 3.74
C ASP A 58 -0.02 11.20 4.23
N ALA A 59 -0.68 11.91 3.31
CA ALA A 59 -1.62 12.97 3.66
C ALA A 59 -2.82 12.43 4.45
N GLY A 60 -3.33 11.26 4.08
CA GLY A 60 -4.41 10.57 4.80
C GLY A 60 -3.96 9.85 6.07
N LYS A 61 -2.66 9.86 6.40
CA LYS A 61 -2.06 9.14 7.54
C LYS A 61 -2.54 7.68 7.66
N THR A 62 -2.73 7.04 6.51
CA THR A 62 -3.27 5.68 6.40
C THR A 62 -2.17 4.75 5.97
N THR A 63 -1.84 3.76 6.81
CA THR A 63 -0.75 2.82 6.51
C THR A 63 -1.06 2.01 5.25
N MET A 64 -0.14 2.03 4.31
CA MET A 64 -0.16 1.23 3.09
C MET A 64 1.00 0.23 3.10
N VAL A 65 0.71 -1.02 2.75
CA VAL A 65 1.71 -2.10 2.64
C VAL A 65 1.75 -2.61 1.22
N SER A 66 2.85 -2.37 0.51
CA SER A 66 3.06 -2.92 -0.82
C SER A 66 3.86 -4.23 -0.79
N PRO A 67 3.34 -5.30 -1.42
CA PRO A 67 4.02 -6.59 -1.46
C PRO A 67 5.15 -6.68 -2.51
N THR A 68 5.14 -5.84 -3.55
CA THR A 68 5.97 -6.05 -4.75
C THR A 68 6.75 -4.82 -5.22
N VAL A 69 6.46 -3.63 -4.70
CA VAL A 69 7.16 -2.40 -5.09
C VAL A 69 8.62 -2.43 -4.63
N LYS A 70 9.55 -2.20 -5.57
CA LYS A 70 11.00 -2.27 -5.30
C LYS A 70 11.79 -1.00 -5.64
N THR A 71 11.16 0.02 -6.22
CA THR A 71 11.88 1.25 -6.60
C THR A 71 12.61 1.88 -5.42
N ASP A 72 13.83 2.35 -5.66
CA ASP A 72 14.64 3.04 -4.67
C ASP A 72 14.09 4.43 -4.33
N GLN A 73 13.24 5.00 -5.18
CA GLN A 73 12.58 6.29 -4.94
C GLN A 73 11.72 6.31 -3.67
N LEU A 74 11.34 5.14 -3.15
CA LEU A 74 10.51 4.98 -1.95
C LEU A 74 11.33 4.47 -0.76
N SER A 75 12.66 4.48 -0.85
CA SER A 75 13.56 3.98 0.20
C SER A 75 14.01 5.10 1.14
N GLY A 76 14.20 4.76 2.42
CA GLY A 76 14.80 5.66 3.40
C GLY A 76 13.92 6.84 3.83
N GLN A 77 12.60 6.70 3.70
CA GLN A 77 11.63 7.73 4.07
C GLN A 77 10.87 7.32 5.34
N ASP A 78 10.60 8.29 6.21
CA ASP A 78 9.70 8.12 7.36
C ASP A 78 8.28 8.45 6.90
N ASP A 79 7.52 7.41 6.53
CA ASP A 79 6.26 7.54 5.82
C ASP A 79 5.24 6.44 6.17
N TYR A 80 4.04 6.56 5.61
CA TYR A 80 2.98 5.56 5.77
C TYR A 80 3.03 4.46 4.70
N PHE A 81 4.13 4.35 3.92
CA PHE A 81 4.27 3.42 2.80
C PHE A 81 5.30 2.33 3.11
N LEU A 82 4.83 1.23 3.69
CA LEU A 82 5.66 0.10 4.04
C LEU A 82 5.81 -0.87 2.88
N ARG A 83 6.99 -1.50 2.78
CA ARG A 83 7.31 -2.51 1.77
C ARG A 83 7.86 -3.76 2.44
N VAL A 84 7.40 -4.93 2.00
CA VAL A 84 7.85 -6.23 2.53
C VAL A 84 9.00 -6.85 1.71
N THR A 85 9.43 -6.18 0.64
CA THR A 85 10.53 -6.64 -0.23
C THR A 85 11.70 -5.68 -0.17
N ALA A 86 12.90 -6.21 -0.44
CA ALA A 86 14.10 -5.39 -0.56
C ALA A 86 14.02 -4.47 -1.79
N PRO A 87 14.55 -3.25 -1.69
CA PRO A 87 14.63 -2.35 -2.82
C PRO A 87 15.61 -2.87 -3.89
N LEU A 88 15.53 -2.32 -5.11
CA LEU A 88 16.33 -2.77 -6.25
C LEU A 88 17.84 -2.65 -6.00
N SER A 89 18.30 -1.52 -5.44
CA SER A 89 19.70 -1.29 -5.08
C SER A 89 20.32 -2.44 -4.29
N ARG A 90 19.63 -2.95 -3.26
CA ARG A 90 20.12 -4.03 -2.41
C ARG A 90 20.32 -5.36 -3.14
N ASN A 91 19.61 -5.61 -4.24
CA ASN A 91 19.81 -6.82 -5.04
C ASN A 91 20.99 -6.68 -6.00
N ALA A 92 21.30 -5.46 -6.45
CA ALA A 92 22.44 -5.18 -7.32
C ALA A 92 23.78 -5.30 -6.59
N GLU A 93 23.80 -5.13 -5.27
CA GLU A 93 24.99 -5.31 -4.42
C GLU A 93 25.34 -6.80 -4.15
N ARG A 94 24.54 -7.74 -4.65
CA ARG A 94 24.72 -9.20 -4.44
C ARG A 94 25.25 -9.97 -5.66
N VAL A 95 25.70 -9.26 -6.70
CA VAL A 95 26.36 -9.84 -7.90
C VAL A 95 27.84 -9.53 -7.91
#